data_AF-A0A642PK69-F1
#
_entry.id   AF-A0A642PK69-F1
#
_cell.length_a   1.000
_cell.length_b   1.000
_cell.length_c   1.000
_cell.angle_alpha   90.00
_cell.angle_beta   90.00
_cell.angle_gamma   90.00
#
_symmetry.space_group_name_H-M   'P 1'
#
loop_
_entity.id
_entity.type
_entity.pdbx_description
1 polymer ?
#
loop_
_entity_poly.entity_id
_entity_poly.type
_entity_poly.pdbx_seq_one_letter_code
_entity_poly.pdbx_strand_id
1 'polypeptide(L)' 'MDKRIYLCLAHMSGKEMGFIQEAFDTNWVVPLGPNVNAFEQDLERFVGQGKKVVALSAGTAAVHLALLACGVG' A
#
# COMPACT_ATOMS: atom_id res chain seq x y z
N MET A 1 5.79 -24.19 27.97
CA MET A 1 4.76 -23.33 27.35
C MET A 1 4.98 -23.42 25.85
N ASP A 2 4.13 -24.15 25.15
CA ASP A 2 4.32 -24.39 23.72
C ASP A 2 4.23 -23.06 22.96
N LYS A 3 5.31 -22.73 22.26
CA LYS A 3 5.43 -21.48 21.52
C LYS A 3 4.50 -21.58 20.31
N ARG A 4 3.38 -20.85 20.35
CA ARG A 4 2.42 -20.81 19.24
C ARG A 4 3.14 -20.43 17.95
N ILE A 5 3.07 -21.33 16.95
CA ILE A 5 3.59 -21.06 15.61
C ILE A 5 2.46 -20.37 14.83
N TYR A 6 2.71 -19.13 14.43
CA TYR A 6 1.78 -18.36 13.60
C TYR A 6 2.08 -18.61 12.12
N LEU A 7 1.05 -18.68 11.29
CA LEU A 7 1.20 -18.88 9.84
C LEU A 7 1.76 -17.64 9.13
N CYS A 8 1.23 -16.46 9.45
CA CYS A 8 1.65 -15.19 8.86
C CYS A 8 1.32 -14.04 9.82
N LEU A 9 2.21 -13.77 10.77
CA LEU A 9 2.12 -12.58 11.60
C LEU A 9 2.67 -11.39 10.80
N ALA A 10 2.10 -10.20 10.99
CA ALA A 10 2.66 -8.98 10.41
C ALA A 10 4.14 -8.82 10.84
N HIS A 11 5.01 -8.60 9.87
CA HIS A 11 6.42 -8.37 10.09
C HIS A 11 6.72 -6.87 9.92
N MET A 12 7.19 -6.24 10.99
CA MET A 12 7.57 -4.82 11.00
C MET A 12 9.08 -4.71 10.77
N SER A 13 9.48 -3.97 9.75
CA SER A 13 10.87 -3.74 9.36
C SER A 13 11.58 -2.67 10.19
N GLY A 14 10.83 -1.89 10.99
CA GLY A 14 11.34 -0.85 11.88
C GLY A 14 11.28 0.57 11.29
N LYS A 15 10.91 0.72 10.01
CA LYS A 15 10.80 2.03 9.33
C LYS A 15 9.39 2.62 9.39
N GLU A 16 8.40 1.80 9.71
CA GLU A 16 6.98 2.14 9.58
C GLU A 16 6.59 3.32 10.47
N MET A 17 7.08 3.35 11.72
CA MET A 17 6.80 4.44 12.64
C MET A 17 7.37 5.78 12.16
N GLY A 18 8.51 5.76 11.46
CA GLY A 18 9.12 6.96 10.88
C GLY A 18 8.22 7.59 9.81
N PHE A 19 7.70 6.77 8.88
CA PHE A 19 6.77 7.25 7.85
C PHE A 19 5.43 7.72 8.41
N ILE A 20 4.94 7.08 9.48
CA ILE A 20 3.75 7.53 10.20
C ILE A 20 4.01 8.91 10.81
N GLN A 21 5.12 9.07 11.55
CA GLN A 21 5.48 10.35 12.17
C GLN A 21 5.61 11.47 11.14
N GLU A 22 6.27 11.20 10.01
CA GLU A 22 6.39 12.15 8.90
C GLU A 22 5.02 12.61 8.37
N ALA A 23 4.06 11.69 8.24
CA ALA A 23 2.71 12.04 7.80
C ALA A 23 1.99 12.98 8.79
N PHE A 24 2.19 12.77 10.10
CA PHE A 24 1.67 13.67 11.13
C PHE A 24 2.38 15.03 11.12
N ASP A 25 3.71 15.04 11.04
CA ASP A 25 4.52 16.27 11.08
C ASP A 25 4.24 17.17 9.87
N THR A 26 3.97 16.56 8.72
CA THR A 26 3.64 17.28 7.47
C THR A 26 2.14 17.52 7.29
N ASN A 27 1.32 17.11 8.26
CA ASN A 27 -0.14 17.21 8.24
C ASN A 27 -0.80 16.51 7.02
N TRP A 28 -0.16 15.48 6.49
CA TRP A 28 -0.66 14.61 5.41
C TRP A 28 -1.32 13.35 5.98
N VAL A 29 -2.27 13.53 6.90
CA VAL A 29 -3.05 12.43 7.50
C VAL A 29 -4.34 12.19 6.71
N VAL A 30 -4.20 12.05 5.39
CA VAL A 30 -5.31 11.84 4.45
C VAL A 30 -4.96 10.73 3.45
N PRO A 31 -5.94 10.17 2.70
CA PRO A 31 -5.70 9.00 1.83
C PRO A 31 -4.73 9.21 0.67
N LEU A 32 -4.26 10.43 0.45
CA LEU A 32 -3.31 10.81 -0.60
C LEU A 32 -2.19 11.62 0.05
N GLY A 33 -0.98 11.54 -0.49
CA GLY A 33 0.14 12.32 0.05
C GLY A 33 1.50 11.79 -0.39
N PRO A 34 2.59 12.39 0.10
CA PRO A 34 3.95 12.05 -0.31
C PRO A 34 4.28 10.56 -0.14
N ASN A 35 3.89 9.96 0.99
CA ASN A 35 4.11 8.53 1.26
C ASN A 35 3.36 7.62 0.28
N VAL A 36 2.14 7.98 -0.11
CA VAL A 36 1.34 7.22 -1.09
C VAL A 36 1.95 7.33 -2.47
N ASN A 37 2.32 8.54 -2.89
CA ASN A 37 2.96 8.79 -4.18
C ASN A 37 4.30 8.03 -4.30
N ALA A 38 5.10 8.03 -3.21
CA ALA A 38 6.35 7.29 -3.16
C ALA A 38 6.11 5.77 -3.23
N PHE A 39 5.11 5.26 -2.51
CA PHE A 39 4.73 3.84 -2.57
C PHE A 39 4.30 3.41 -3.97
N GLU A 40 3.49 4.21 -4.66
CA GLU A 40 3.10 3.95 -6.05
C GLU A 40 4.33 3.93 -6.97
N GLN A 41 5.22 4.90 -6.87
CA GLN A 41 6.45 4.96 -7.68
C GLN A 41 7.39 3.79 -7.40
N ASP A 42 7.58 3.41 -6.14
CA ASP A 42 8.36 2.24 -5.75
C ASP A 42 7.77 0.96 -6.34
N LEU A 43 6.45 0.82 -6.29
CA LEU A 43 5.77 -0.35 -6.82
C LEU A 43 5.77 -0.37 -8.35
N GLU A 44 5.66 0.78 -9.04
CA GLU A 44 5.85 0.89 -10.49
C GLU A 44 7.24 0.37 -10.89
N ARG A 45 8.28 0.79 -10.15
CA ARG A 45 9.66 0.31 -10.38
C ARG A 45 9.81 -1.18 -10.10
N PHE A 46 9.21 -1.67 -9.02
CA PHE A 46 9.28 -3.09 -8.64
C PHE A 46 8.58 -4.01 -9.64
N VAL A 47 7.38 -3.64 -10.10
CA VAL A 47 6.58 -4.42 -11.06
C VAL A 47 7.15 -4.30 -12.48
N GLY A 48 7.68 -3.12 -12.83
CA GLY A 48 8.34 -2.84 -14.11
C GLY A 48 7.40 -2.84 -15.32
N GLN A 49 7.98 -2.99 -16.52
CA GLN A 49 7.26 -3.10 -17.80
C GLN A 49 6.42 -1.88 -18.20
N GLY A 50 6.74 -0.70 -17.67
CA GLY A 50 5.98 0.54 -17.95
C GLY A 50 4.55 0.51 -17.42
N LYS A 51 4.26 -0.38 -16.45
CA LYS A 51 2.94 -0.46 -15.81
C LYS A 51 2.72 0.73 -14.88
N LYS A 52 1.48 1.16 -14.78
CA LYS A 52 1.01 2.18 -13.84
C LYS A 52 0.41 1.54 -12.60
N VAL A 53 0.65 2.16 -11.45
CA VAL A 53 0.18 1.69 -10.15
C VAL A 53 -0.72 2.76 -9.55
N VAL A 54 -1.80 2.32 -8.91
CA VAL A 54 -2.67 3.16 -8.08
C VAL A 54 -2.88 2.46 -6.74
N ALA A 55 -2.60 3.15 -5.64
CA ALA A 55 -2.83 2.66 -4.29
C ALA A 55 -4.31 2.76 -3.92
N LEU A 56 -4.85 1.70 -3.33
CA LEU A 56 -6.27 1.59 -2.97
C LEU A 56 -6.41 1.05 -1.55
N SER A 57 -7.60 1.22 -0.97
CA SER A 57 -7.89 0.83 0.42
C SER A 57 -7.79 -0.67 0.68
N ALA A 58 -8.02 -1.51 -0.34
CA ALA A 58 -7.93 -2.96 -0.25
C ALA A 58 -7.79 -3.62 -1.63
N GLY A 59 -7.34 -4.88 -1.65
CA GLY A 59 -7.28 -5.69 -2.88
C GLY A 59 -8.67 -5.89 -3.53
N THR A 60 -9.74 -5.99 -2.75
CA THR A 60 -11.11 -6.09 -3.28
C THR A 60 -11.52 -4.83 -4.04
N ALA A 61 -11.10 -3.63 -3.57
CA ALA A 61 -11.35 -2.38 -4.28
C ALA A 61 -10.56 -2.32 -5.61
N ALA A 62 -9.34 -2.87 -5.63
CA ALA A 62 -8.55 -3.00 -6.86
C ALA A 62 -9.24 -3.86 -7.91
N VAL A 63 -9.77 -5.03 -7.50
CA VAL A 63 -10.53 -5.90 -8.41
C VAL A 63 -11.82 -5.23 -8.88
N HIS A 64 -12.55 -4.57 -7.97
CA HIS A 64 -13.77 -3.85 -8.32
C HIS A 64 -13.51 -2.77 -9.39
N LEU A 65 -12.52 -1.91 -9.19
CA LEU A 65 -12.15 -0.88 -10.16
C LEU A 65 -11.61 -1.46 -11.47
N ALA A 66 -10.88 -2.58 -11.42
CA ALA A 66 -10.42 -3.26 -12.63
C ALA A 66 -11.59 -3.78 -13.48
N LEU A 67 -12.61 -4.36 -12.85
CA LEU A 67 -13.82 -4.82 -13.54
C LEU A 67 -14.60 -3.64 -14.16
N LEU A 68 -14.73 -2.53 -13.44
CA LEU A 68 -15.33 -1.31 -14.00
C LEU A 68 -14.52 -0.78 -15.20
N ALA A 69 -13.19 -0.75 -15.10
CA ALA A 69 -12.32 -0.30 -16.20
C ALA A 69 -12.39 -1.21 -17.44
N CYS A 70 -12.68 -2.49 -17.25
CA CYS A 70 -12.93 -3.45 -18.34
C CYS A 70 -14.37 -3.40 -18.88
N GLY A 71 -15.26 -2.58 -18.32
CA GLY A 71 -16.66 -2.46 -18.75
C GLY A 71 -17.53 -3.66 -18.37
N VAL A 72 -17.16 -4.42 -17.33
CA VAL A 72 -17.87 -5.64 -16.90
C VAL A 72 -18.60 -5.49 -15.55
N GLY A 73 -18.62 -4.28 -14.98
CA GLY A 73 -19.26 -3.99 -13.69
C GLY A 73 -20.61 -3.29 -13.79
#